data_AF-A0A2G8HS89-F1
#
_entry.id   AF-A0A2G8HS89-F1
#
_cell.length_a   1.000
_cell.length_b   1.000
_cell.length_c   1.000
_cell.angle_alpha   90.00
_cell.angle_beta   90.00
_cell.angle_gamma   90.00
#
_symmetry.space_group_name_H-M   'P 1'
#
loop_
_entity.id
_entity.type
_entity.pdbx_description
1 polymer ?
#
loop_
_entity_poly.entity_id
_entity_poly.type
_entity_poly.pdbx_seq_one_letter_code
_entity_poly.pdbx_strand_id
1 'polypeptide(L)'
;MLLELLKRFFFSFFLFLSCIFYISAGRAEDIKHSVGVYISQNGLKYFKNNLKEVIENNGFRIDEFSYSGTQINMEEQKLEDMIEDQEAKDSIVKVKNQITRFFDGIDLDTHRFQVDIEEVQFSANWEKISLDFYKPQLTEEEDPYDVLVYAWIEASDIKVSVDKLYARDLRNKFLGDVGVDGLKIEQVDSSDKLRIGLPVKLGKDENGKFKIVVSKPVSNMNDVKFDADFTSPLKLPEIKILINGHEVSLNLEEVEKLVIEKEPMILEKIQAYLQTFLEEEAPKMITEKAEAALDGGLFEVTQMNPPGAPVGVIVPKFFWKLGLEELNFVGDNLHIGLGASVSDPSRDHVPFPEKYTSLKYPDIENSDIDNYDITLALNQGLINRMVQLSSLRGYFEKMDLESGESIGIEGMPVVNFKGKGKNKPATLSLEIIYKVSGWQKAFVRNPIHINFDMNLDFPIDPRTGRIKMVATGIDLNTVYLDDKYIRLFASKVRKSVHEQIKDMQKDINGMEIADEIPVPSDLGGILLEKEKAEINKNGYLMIYNNYLE
;
A
#
# COMPACT_ATOMS: atom_id res chain seq x y z
N MET A 1 23.33 -5.40 4.44
CA MET A 1 22.50 -6.56 4.85
C MET A 1 21.32 -6.15 5.72
N LEU A 2 21.53 -5.63 6.95
CA LEU A 2 20.43 -5.07 7.76
C LEU A 2 19.66 -3.96 7.03
N LEU A 3 20.38 -3.10 6.30
CA LEU A 3 19.79 -2.11 5.38
C LEU A 3 18.98 -2.75 4.24
N GLU A 4 19.36 -3.93 3.75
CA GLU A 4 18.61 -4.64 2.69
C GLU A 4 17.38 -5.34 3.27
N LEU A 5 17.47 -5.84 4.50
CA LEU A 5 16.37 -6.44 5.24
C LEU A 5 15.36 -5.38 5.69
N LEU A 6 15.83 -4.24 6.21
CA LEU A 6 15.00 -3.07 6.47
C LEU A 6 14.43 -2.52 5.18
N LYS A 7 15.20 -2.44 4.08
CA LYS A 7 14.65 -2.07 2.77
C LYS A 7 13.57 -3.04 2.33
N ARG A 8 13.74 -4.36 2.47
CA ARG A 8 12.75 -5.37 2.07
C ARG A 8 11.53 -5.36 2.97
N PHE A 9 11.71 -5.36 4.28
CA PHE A 9 10.64 -5.18 5.27
C PHE A 9 9.90 -3.87 5.02
N PHE A 10 10.63 -2.80 4.75
CA PHE A 10 10.05 -1.50 4.42
C PHE A 10 9.38 -1.52 3.06
N PHE A 11 9.93 -2.16 2.05
CA PHE A 11 9.28 -2.35 0.75
C PHE A 11 8.06 -3.23 0.88
N SER A 12 8.00 -4.19 1.81
CA SER A 12 6.86 -5.06 2.12
C SER A 12 5.81 -4.34 2.98
N PHE A 13 6.25 -3.49 3.91
CA PHE A 13 5.39 -2.57 4.68
C PHE A 13 4.84 -1.46 3.80
N PHE A 14 5.65 -0.95 2.86
CA PHE A 14 5.22 -0.06 1.79
C PHE A 14 4.47 -0.78 0.71
N LEU A 15 4.67 -2.09 0.53
CA LEU A 15 3.81 -2.89 -0.33
C LEU A 15 2.45 -2.98 0.34
N PHE A 16 2.41 -3.35 1.62
CA PHE A 16 1.21 -3.40 2.43
C PHE A 16 0.48 -2.04 2.49
N LEU A 17 1.21 -0.96 2.80
CA LEU A 17 0.71 0.40 2.69
C LEU A 17 0.26 0.65 1.25
N SER A 18 1.05 0.37 0.20
CA SER A 18 0.65 0.56 -1.22
C SER A 18 -0.50 -0.32 -1.67
N CYS A 19 -0.73 -1.46 -1.03
CA CYS A 19 -1.84 -2.36 -1.26
C CYS A 19 -3.12 -1.76 -0.67
N ILE A 20 -2.99 -1.02 0.43
CA ILE A 20 -4.03 -0.17 1.01
C ILE A 20 -4.11 1.20 0.30
N PHE A 21 -2.99 1.66 -0.28
CA PHE A 21 -2.73 2.98 -0.85
C PHE A 21 -2.37 2.87 -2.34
N TYR A 22 -3.09 2.04 -3.11
CA TYR A 22 -3.06 2.00 -4.59
C TYR A 22 -3.71 3.28 -5.17
N ILE A 23 -3.29 4.40 -4.63
CA ILE A 23 -4.06 5.60 -4.42
C ILE A 23 -3.04 6.74 -4.41
N SER A 24 -3.22 7.71 -5.30
CA SER A 24 -2.30 8.84 -5.37
C SER A 24 -2.40 9.70 -4.12
N ALA A 25 -1.28 10.21 -3.59
CA ALA A 25 -1.30 11.35 -2.65
C ALA A 25 -1.81 12.65 -3.31
N GLY A 26 -1.98 12.65 -4.64
CA GLY A 26 -2.65 13.70 -5.40
C GLY A 26 -4.16 13.68 -5.18
N ARG A 27 -4.76 14.88 -5.03
CA ARG A 27 -6.21 15.04 -4.97
C ARG A 27 -6.84 14.54 -6.27
N ALA A 28 -7.72 13.53 -6.17
CA ALA A 28 -8.62 13.18 -7.26
C ALA A 28 -9.87 14.05 -7.11
N GLU A 29 -9.98 15.13 -7.89
CA GLU A 29 -10.84 16.28 -7.55
C GLU A 29 -12.32 16.19 -8.00
N ASP A 30 -12.74 15.14 -8.72
CA ASP A 30 -14.12 15.11 -9.27
C ASP A 30 -15.17 14.59 -8.28
N ILE A 31 -14.80 13.65 -7.41
CA ILE A 31 -15.72 12.98 -6.46
C ILE A 31 -15.02 12.81 -5.11
N LYS A 32 -15.32 13.69 -4.17
CA LYS A 32 -14.83 13.60 -2.78
C LYS A 32 -15.49 12.44 -2.03
N HIS A 33 -14.76 11.81 -1.12
CA HIS A 33 -15.24 10.68 -0.31
C HIS A 33 -15.91 9.61 -1.16
N SER A 34 -15.26 9.26 -2.28
CA SER A 34 -15.76 8.34 -3.29
C SER A 34 -15.81 6.90 -2.76
N VAL A 35 -14.74 6.48 -2.08
CA VAL A 35 -14.63 5.18 -1.43
C VAL A 35 -14.12 5.40 -0.01
N GLY A 36 -14.84 4.91 0.99
CA GLY A 36 -14.36 4.81 2.37
C GLY A 36 -14.00 3.38 2.69
N VAL A 37 -12.82 3.14 3.27
CA VAL A 37 -12.42 1.84 3.81
C VAL A 37 -12.38 1.96 5.33
N TYR A 38 -13.13 1.11 6.02
CA TYR A 38 -13.21 1.06 7.47
C TYR A 38 -12.72 -0.30 7.94
N ILE A 39 -11.59 -0.33 8.64
CA ILE A 39 -11.01 -1.55 9.19
C ILE A 39 -11.33 -1.59 10.68
N SER A 40 -12.00 -2.64 11.12
CA SER A 40 -12.43 -2.76 12.51
C SER A 40 -11.30 -3.14 13.45
N GLN A 41 -11.54 -3.08 14.75
CA GLN A 41 -10.57 -3.59 15.74
C GLN A 41 -10.25 -5.08 15.54
N ASN A 42 -11.19 -5.88 15.03
CA ASN A 42 -10.90 -7.28 14.68
C ASN A 42 -10.06 -7.36 13.40
N GLY A 43 -10.39 -6.57 12.38
CA GLY A 43 -9.57 -6.47 11.18
C GLY A 43 -8.13 -5.99 11.47
N LEU A 44 -7.95 -5.03 12.37
CA LEU A 44 -6.62 -4.56 12.79
C LEU A 44 -5.82 -5.64 13.53
N LYS A 45 -6.48 -6.54 14.29
CA LYS A 45 -5.80 -7.67 14.94
C LYS A 45 -5.26 -8.68 13.94
N TYR A 46 -5.84 -8.80 12.75
CA TYR A 46 -5.30 -9.66 11.70
C TYR A 46 -3.86 -9.23 11.34
N PHE A 47 -3.61 -7.94 11.16
CA PHE A 47 -2.25 -7.41 10.92
C PHE A 47 -1.30 -7.54 12.10
N LYS A 48 -1.84 -7.67 13.31
CA LYS A 48 -1.05 -7.94 14.49
C LYS A 48 -0.53 -9.38 14.53
N ASN A 49 -1.30 -10.32 13.97
CA ASN A 49 -1.06 -11.75 14.17
C ASN A 49 -0.56 -12.47 12.90
N ASN A 50 -1.00 -12.03 11.71
CA ASN A 50 -0.86 -12.78 10.46
C ASN A 50 -0.04 -12.05 9.38
N LEU A 51 0.68 -10.97 9.74
CA LEU A 51 1.41 -10.17 8.75
C LEU A 51 2.54 -10.93 8.04
N LYS A 52 3.19 -11.88 8.73
CA LYS A 52 4.19 -12.74 8.10
C LYS A 52 3.59 -13.49 6.90
N GLU A 53 2.42 -14.10 7.08
CA GLU A 53 1.70 -14.82 6.02
C GLU A 53 1.29 -13.89 4.88
N VAL A 54 0.84 -12.67 5.20
CA VAL A 54 0.53 -11.64 4.17
C VAL A 54 1.77 -11.32 3.33
N ILE A 55 2.95 -11.15 3.96
CA ILE A 55 4.20 -10.86 3.26
C ILE A 55 4.60 -12.05 2.35
N GLU A 56 4.51 -13.27 2.86
CA GLU A 56 4.85 -14.49 2.11
C GLU A 56 3.88 -14.76 0.95
N ASN A 57 2.57 -14.54 1.14
CA ASN A 57 1.56 -14.66 0.09
C ASN A 57 1.77 -13.67 -1.05
N ASN A 58 2.42 -12.53 -0.78
CA ASN A 58 2.84 -11.57 -1.80
C ASN A 58 4.20 -11.91 -2.46
N GLY A 59 4.72 -13.11 -2.21
CA GLY A 59 5.92 -13.65 -2.88
C GLY A 59 7.25 -13.24 -2.23
N PHE A 60 7.23 -12.63 -1.05
CA PHE A 60 8.44 -12.24 -0.35
C PHE A 60 8.91 -13.35 0.59
N ARG A 61 10.03 -13.99 0.25
CA ARG A 61 10.77 -14.83 1.20
C ARG A 61 11.70 -13.95 2.03
N ILE A 62 11.46 -13.91 3.33
CA ILE A 62 12.18 -13.05 4.29
C ILE A 62 13.08 -13.85 5.23
N ASP A 63 12.88 -15.15 5.39
CA ASP A 63 13.68 -15.99 6.29
C ASP A 63 15.12 -16.19 5.79
N GLU A 64 15.35 -16.12 4.47
CA GLU A 64 16.64 -16.36 3.83
C GLU A 64 16.92 -15.35 2.71
N PHE A 65 18.16 -14.88 2.63
CA PHE A 65 18.61 -13.98 1.56
C PHE A 65 20.08 -14.19 1.22
N SER A 66 20.40 -14.17 -0.07
CA SER A 66 21.76 -14.21 -0.60
C SER A 66 22.10 -12.94 -1.39
N TYR A 67 23.28 -12.40 -1.16
CA TYR A 67 23.85 -11.26 -1.88
C TYR A 67 25.18 -11.67 -2.50
N SER A 68 25.39 -11.37 -3.78
CA SER A 68 26.63 -11.75 -4.49
C SER A 68 27.90 -11.13 -3.91
N GLY A 69 27.77 -10.04 -3.15
CA GLY A 69 28.90 -9.32 -2.59
C GLY A 69 28.98 -7.86 -3.05
N THR A 70 29.84 -7.09 -2.41
CA THR A 70 30.08 -5.68 -2.71
C THR A 70 31.56 -5.33 -2.53
N GLN A 71 31.96 -4.23 -3.12
CA GLN A 71 33.29 -3.66 -3.01
C GLN A 71 33.16 -2.23 -2.51
N ILE A 72 33.77 -1.94 -1.38
CA ILE A 72 33.73 -0.64 -0.72
C ILE A 72 35.11 -0.01 -0.86
N ASN A 73 35.18 1.15 -1.52
CA ASN A 73 36.41 1.92 -1.63
C ASN A 73 36.35 3.09 -0.65
N MET A 74 37.30 3.14 0.27
CA MET A 74 37.44 4.25 1.21
C MET A 74 38.15 5.43 0.54
N GLU A 75 37.94 6.63 1.09
CA GLU A 75 38.70 7.81 0.71
C GLU A 75 40.16 7.69 1.15
N GLU A 76 41.02 8.47 0.50
CA GLU A 76 42.43 8.52 0.89
C GLU A 76 42.58 9.21 2.23
N GLN A 77 43.23 8.55 3.18
CA GLN A 77 43.46 9.05 4.53
C GLN A 77 44.93 8.93 4.92
N LYS A 78 45.39 9.80 5.81
CA LYS A 78 46.71 9.66 6.40
C LYS A 78 46.69 8.61 7.51
N LEU A 79 47.78 7.86 7.67
CA LEU A 79 47.91 6.83 8.72
C LEU A 79 47.59 7.38 10.12
N GLU A 80 48.05 8.60 10.39
CA GLU A 80 47.86 9.29 11.66
C GLU A 80 46.40 9.69 11.92
N ASP A 81 45.59 9.87 10.88
CA ASP A 81 44.17 10.24 11.01
C ASP A 81 43.27 9.03 11.24
N MET A 82 43.80 7.81 11.00
CA MET A 82 43.09 6.55 11.23
C MET A 82 43.14 6.05 12.68
N ILE A 83 43.96 6.66 13.53
CA ILE A 83 44.23 6.20 14.90
C ILE A 83 43.68 7.25 15.86
N GLU A 84 42.61 6.88 16.57
CA GLU A 84 41.95 7.77 17.54
C GLU A 84 42.75 7.92 18.84
N ASP A 85 43.47 6.88 19.25
CA ASP A 85 44.27 6.89 20.47
C ASP A 85 45.60 7.64 20.29
N GLN A 86 45.82 8.66 21.11
CA GLN A 86 46.98 9.56 20.95
C GLN A 86 48.31 8.85 21.22
N GLU A 87 48.35 7.89 22.15
CA GLU A 87 49.59 7.17 22.49
C GLU A 87 49.98 6.19 21.38
N ALA A 88 49.01 5.46 20.82
CA ALA A 88 49.18 4.63 19.64
C ALA A 88 49.58 5.46 18.42
N LYS A 89 48.94 6.63 18.22
CA LYS A 89 49.26 7.55 17.13
C LYS A 89 50.71 8.02 17.20
N ASP A 90 51.17 8.48 18.37
CA ASP A 90 52.56 8.91 18.58
C ASP A 90 53.57 7.76 18.34
N SER A 91 53.20 6.54 18.72
CA SER A 91 54.04 5.35 18.54
C SER A 91 54.12 4.96 17.07
N ILE A 92 52.99 4.94 16.36
CA ILE A 92 52.93 4.61 14.93
C ILE A 92 53.64 5.67 14.09
N VAL A 93 53.52 6.96 14.42
CA VAL A 93 54.28 8.02 13.74
C VAL A 93 55.78 7.85 13.93
N LYS A 94 56.24 7.46 15.13
CA LYS A 94 57.67 7.15 15.35
C LYS A 94 58.14 5.95 14.53
N VAL A 95 57.36 4.87 14.50
CA VAL A 95 57.66 3.67 13.71
C VAL A 95 57.70 4.01 12.22
N LYS A 96 56.70 4.74 11.71
CA LYS A 96 56.64 5.25 10.34
C LYS A 96 57.91 6.02 9.99
N ASN A 97 58.26 7.03 10.78
CA ASN A 97 59.43 7.87 10.54
C ASN A 97 60.74 7.08 10.57
N GLN A 98 60.83 6.01 11.38
CA GLN A 98 61.98 5.11 11.37
C GLN A 98 62.02 4.27 10.08
N ILE A 99 60.90 3.65 9.69
CA ILE A 99 60.82 2.85 8.47
C ILE A 99 61.16 3.70 7.24
N THR A 100 60.54 4.88 7.08
CA THR A 100 60.80 5.78 5.95
C THR A 100 62.23 6.31 5.92
N ARG A 101 62.92 6.39 7.07
CA ARG A 101 64.34 6.78 7.13
C ARG A 101 65.28 5.69 6.60
N PHE A 102 64.93 4.42 6.77
CA PHE A 102 65.79 3.30 6.39
C PHE A 102 65.44 2.68 5.04
N PHE A 103 64.21 2.86 4.56
CA PHE A 103 63.73 2.26 3.33
C PHE A 103 63.27 3.34 2.34
N ASP A 104 64.02 3.51 1.24
CA ASP A 104 63.61 4.34 0.11
C ASP A 104 62.53 3.62 -0.70
N GLY A 105 61.45 4.35 -1.06
CA GLY A 105 60.37 3.87 -1.92
C GLY A 105 59.16 3.25 -1.21
N ILE A 106 59.10 3.29 0.13
CA ILE A 106 57.92 2.90 0.91
C ILE A 106 57.17 4.16 1.35
N ASP A 107 55.97 4.38 0.81
CA ASP A 107 55.09 5.51 1.17
C ASP A 107 54.02 5.06 2.18
N LEU A 108 54.27 5.26 3.46
CA LEU A 108 53.32 4.96 4.55
C LEU A 108 52.51 6.18 5.00
N ASP A 109 52.57 7.28 4.23
CA ASP A 109 51.89 8.51 4.64
C ASP A 109 50.41 8.49 4.28
N THR A 110 50.06 7.89 3.14
CA THR A 110 48.69 7.85 2.64
C THR A 110 48.23 6.43 2.37
N HIS A 111 46.98 6.17 2.76
CA HIS A 111 46.33 4.88 2.61
C HIS A 111 45.01 5.06 1.87
N ARG A 112 44.67 4.11 1.01
CA ARG A 112 43.36 4.04 0.37
C ARG A 112 42.85 2.61 0.40
N PHE A 113 42.03 2.30 1.40
CA PHE A 113 41.53 0.94 1.57
C PHE A 113 40.40 0.60 0.62
N GLN A 114 40.39 -0.66 0.22
CA GLN A 114 39.29 -1.31 -0.47
C GLN A 114 38.92 -2.56 0.32
N VAL A 115 37.63 -2.72 0.60
CA VAL A 115 37.09 -3.90 1.25
C VAL A 115 36.22 -4.63 0.24
N ASP A 116 36.59 -5.87 -0.05
CA ASP A 116 35.88 -6.81 -0.91
C ASP A 116 35.10 -7.78 -0.01
N ILE A 117 33.78 -7.86 -0.22
CA ILE A 117 32.87 -8.78 0.46
C ILE A 117 32.27 -9.68 -0.61
N GLU A 118 32.50 -10.98 -0.55
CA GLU A 118 31.95 -11.96 -1.50
C GLU A 118 30.89 -12.83 -0.83
N GLU A 119 29.82 -13.11 -1.57
CA GLU A 119 28.73 -14.05 -1.22
C GLU A 119 28.28 -14.00 0.24
N VAL A 120 27.37 -13.07 0.54
CA VAL A 120 26.74 -12.95 1.86
C VAL A 120 25.45 -13.76 1.87
N GLN A 121 25.34 -14.71 2.79
CA GLN A 121 24.13 -15.46 3.08
C GLN A 121 23.59 -15.05 4.45
N PHE A 122 22.29 -14.83 4.54
CA PHE A 122 21.59 -14.49 5.76
C PHE A 122 20.44 -15.45 5.97
N SER A 123 20.25 -15.90 7.21
CA SER A 123 19.02 -16.56 7.64
C SER A 123 18.58 -16.07 9.02
N ALA A 124 17.28 -16.04 9.26
CA ALA A 124 16.70 -15.81 10.58
C ALA A 124 15.34 -16.50 10.71
N ASN A 125 14.99 -16.88 11.93
CA ASN A 125 13.66 -17.36 12.26
C ASN A 125 12.79 -16.19 12.76
N TRP A 126 11.91 -15.70 11.89
CA TRP A 126 10.98 -14.63 12.24
C TRP A 126 9.81 -15.17 13.07
N GLU A 127 9.87 -14.93 14.37
CA GLU A 127 8.84 -15.37 15.31
C GLU A 127 7.64 -14.43 15.35
N LYS A 128 7.88 -13.12 15.19
CA LYS A 128 6.82 -12.13 15.17
C LYS A 128 7.11 -11.07 14.13
N ILE A 129 6.12 -10.81 13.28
CA ILE A 129 6.08 -9.65 12.40
C ILE A 129 4.65 -9.11 12.53
N SER A 130 4.50 -7.87 13.00
CA SER A 130 3.18 -7.31 13.28
C SER A 130 3.12 -5.81 13.07
N LEU A 131 1.93 -5.32 12.72
CA LEU A 131 1.60 -3.90 12.74
C LEU A 131 0.56 -3.63 13.81
N ASP A 132 0.88 -2.75 14.74
CA ASP A 132 -0.03 -2.26 15.75
C ASP A 132 -0.43 -0.81 15.44
N PHE A 133 -1.73 -0.56 15.30
CA PHE A 133 -2.27 0.75 14.93
C PHE A 133 -2.83 1.46 16.16
N TYR A 134 -2.47 2.73 16.34
CA TYR A 134 -2.85 3.54 17.48
C TYR A 134 -3.42 4.88 17.04
N LYS A 135 -4.42 5.33 17.79
CA LYS A 135 -4.96 6.69 17.69
C LYS A 135 -3.90 7.71 18.13
N PRO A 136 -3.97 8.94 17.61
CA PRO A 136 -3.05 9.99 18.01
C PRO A 136 -3.17 10.32 19.49
N GLN A 137 -2.03 10.32 20.17
CA GLN A 137 -1.89 10.87 21.50
C GLN A 137 -1.42 12.32 21.32
N LEU A 138 -2.29 13.28 21.65
CA LEU A 138 -1.96 14.69 21.59
C LEU A 138 -0.93 15.00 22.68
N THR A 139 0.31 15.22 22.27
CA THR A 139 1.39 15.75 23.13
C THR A 139 1.83 17.09 22.56
N GLU A 140 1.92 18.13 23.40
CA GLU A 140 2.18 19.52 22.97
C GLU A 140 3.52 19.72 22.24
N GLU A 141 4.45 18.78 22.36
CA GLU A 141 5.83 18.88 21.82
C GLU A 141 6.07 18.05 20.55
N GLU A 142 5.08 17.31 20.05
CA GLU A 142 5.24 16.48 18.85
C GLU A 142 4.43 17.01 17.66
N ASP A 143 5.00 16.87 16.46
CA ASP A 143 4.27 17.13 15.21
C ASP A 143 2.96 16.32 15.19
N PRO A 144 1.83 16.95 14.82
CA PRO A 144 0.55 16.27 14.76
C PRO A 144 0.60 15.14 13.73
N TYR A 145 0.05 14.00 14.10
CA TYR A 145 -0.14 12.84 13.22
C TYR A 145 -1.58 12.35 13.35
N ASP A 146 -2.09 11.72 12.30
CA ASP A 146 -3.46 11.20 12.25
C ASP A 146 -3.53 9.73 12.68
N VAL A 147 -2.46 8.96 12.42
CA VAL A 147 -2.33 7.54 12.77
C VAL A 147 -0.89 7.22 13.16
N LEU A 148 -0.71 6.47 14.24
CA LEU A 148 0.59 5.90 14.62
C LEU A 148 0.57 4.40 14.40
N VAL A 149 1.56 3.90 13.65
CA VAL A 149 1.75 2.48 13.40
C VAL A 149 3.06 2.05 14.02
N TYR A 150 3.03 1.04 14.88
CA TYR A 150 4.24 0.37 15.34
C TYR A 150 4.45 -0.90 14.53
N ALA A 151 5.55 -0.94 13.79
CA ALA A 151 6.00 -2.16 13.13
C ALA A 151 6.95 -2.90 14.07
N TRP A 152 6.51 -4.07 14.55
CA TRP A 152 7.28 -4.91 15.46
C TRP A 152 7.81 -6.13 14.71
N ILE A 153 9.11 -6.38 14.87
CA ILE A 153 9.77 -7.60 14.44
C ILE A 153 10.48 -8.27 15.62
N GLU A 154 10.32 -9.59 15.73
CA GLU A 154 11.03 -10.46 16.66
C GLU A 154 11.67 -11.62 15.89
N ALA A 155 12.96 -11.86 16.11
CA ALA A 155 13.71 -12.91 15.43
C ALA A 155 14.65 -13.68 16.36
N SER A 156 14.79 -14.97 16.08
CA SER A 156 15.78 -15.89 16.65
C SER A 156 16.64 -16.51 15.54
N ASP A 157 17.62 -17.32 15.93
CA ASP A 157 18.43 -18.14 15.03
C ASP A 157 19.07 -17.34 13.88
N ILE A 158 19.51 -16.11 14.19
CA ILE A 158 20.09 -15.20 13.21
C ILE A 158 21.47 -15.72 12.82
N LYS A 159 21.68 -15.95 11.53
CA LYS A 159 22.96 -16.41 10.97
C LYS A 159 23.36 -15.56 9.77
N VAL A 160 24.63 -15.21 9.73
CA VAL A 160 25.28 -14.52 8.62
C VAL A 160 26.48 -15.35 8.21
N SER A 161 26.59 -15.70 6.94
CA SER A 161 27.79 -16.30 6.37
C SER A 161 28.32 -15.42 5.26
N VAL A 162 29.63 -15.23 5.20
CA VAL A 162 30.33 -14.44 4.19
C VAL A 162 31.47 -15.29 3.68
N ASP A 163 31.47 -15.58 2.38
CA ASP A 163 32.49 -16.46 1.80
C ASP A 163 33.88 -15.84 1.87
N LYS A 164 34.01 -14.55 1.55
CA LYS A 164 35.28 -13.82 1.70
C LYS A 164 35.05 -12.39 2.16
N LEU A 165 35.88 -11.93 3.10
CA LEU A 165 35.95 -10.54 3.54
C LEU A 165 37.41 -10.11 3.56
N TYR A 166 37.86 -9.43 2.52
CA TYR A 166 39.24 -9.00 2.37
C TYR A 166 39.35 -7.48 2.30
N ALA A 167 40.33 -6.93 3.01
CA ALA A 167 40.75 -5.54 2.92
C ALA A 167 42.12 -5.46 2.25
N ARG A 168 42.31 -4.48 1.37
CA ARG A 168 43.58 -4.20 0.71
C ARG A 168 43.83 -2.71 0.63
N ASP A 169 45.10 -2.30 0.66
CA ASP A 169 45.47 -0.91 0.42
C ASP A 169 45.84 -0.69 -1.05
N LEU A 170 45.08 0.17 -1.74
CA LEU A 170 45.27 0.49 -3.15
C LEU A 170 46.53 1.33 -3.40
N ARG A 171 46.99 2.09 -2.41
CA ARG A 171 48.26 2.85 -2.46
C ARG A 171 49.44 1.94 -2.12
N ASN A 172 49.26 1.10 -1.10
CA ASN A 172 50.32 0.26 -0.55
C ASN A 172 50.13 -1.21 -0.90
N LYS A 173 50.17 -1.53 -2.20
CA LYS A 173 49.96 -2.90 -2.71
C LYS A 173 50.92 -3.94 -2.12
N PHE A 174 52.09 -3.51 -1.64
CA PHE A 174 53.07 -4.38 -1.00
C PHE A 174 52.57 -4.94 0.35
N LEU A 175 51.56 -4.32 0.98
CA LEU A 175 50.92 -4.82 2.20
C LEU A 175 49.99 -6.00 1.94
N GLY A 176 49.73 -6.37 0.69
CA GLY A 176 48.86 -7.48 0.34
C GLY A 176 47.41 -7.31 0.79
N ASP A 177 46.68 -8.43 0.80
CA ASP A 177 45.30 -8.50 1.25
C ASP A 177 45.28 -9.06 2.68
N VAL A 178 44.45 -8.47 3.55
CA VAL A 178 44.19 -8.91 4.93
C VAL A 178 42.72 -9.28 5.06
N GLY A 179 42.39 -10.42 5.66
CA GLY A 179 40.99 -10.76 5.88
C GLY A 179 40.71 -12.20 6.29
N VAL A 180 39.44 -12.57 6.15
CA VAL A 180 38.89 -13.87 6.57
C VAL A 180 38.19 -14.55 5.40
N ASP A 181 38.30 -15.88 5.37
CA ASP A 181 37.49 -16.76 4.53
C ASP A 181 36.39 -17.43 5.38
N GLY A 182 35.19 -17.56 4.83
CA GLY A 182 34.08 -18.27 5.44
C GLY A 182 33.67 -17.72 6.80
N LEU A 183 33.61 -16.39 6.95
CA LEU A 183 33.15 -15.74 8.19
C LEU A 183 31.70 -16.13 8.46
N LYS A 184 31.44 -16.69 9.63
CA LYS A 184 30.11 -17.02 10.14
C LYS A 184 29.87 -16.22 11.40
N ILE A 185 28.74 -15.53 11.45
CA ILE A 185 28.24 -14.85 12.64
C ILE A 185 26.91 -15.50 12.98
N GLU A 186 26.81 -16.12 14.14
CA GLU A 186 25.60 -16.81 14.59
C GLU A 186 25.13 -16.26 15.94
N GLN A 187 23.82 -16.12 16.09
CA GLN A 187 23.23 -15.80 17.38
C GLN A 187 23.46 -16.98 18.34
N VAL A 188 23.94 -16.68 19.54
CA VAL A 188 24.18 -17.71 20.56
C VAL A 188 22.83 -18.26 21.03
N ASP A 189 22.69 -19.59 21.15
CA ASP A 189 21.43 -20.26 21.55
C ASP A 189 20.84 -19.72 22.87
N SER A 190 21.69 -19.27 23.81
CA SER A 190 21.26 -18.68 25.09
C SER A 190 20.98 -17.17 25.05
N SER A 191 21.12 -16.54 23.89
CA SER A 191 20.89 -15.11 23.70
C SER A 191 19.42 -14.75 23.83
N ASP A 192 19.14 -13.51 24.23
CA ASP A 192 17.84 -12.90 23.98
C ASP A 192 17.55 -12.82 22.48
N LYS A 193 16.27 -12.85 22.14
CA LYS A 193 15.77 -12.65 20.78
C LYS A 193 15.97 -11.20 20.36
N LEU A 194 16.22 -10.98 19.07
CA LEU A 194 16.24 -9.64 18.53
C LEU A 194 14.82 -9.11 18.45
N ARG A 195 14.59 -7.92 19.02
CA ARG A 195 13.33 -7.19 18.99
C ARG A 195 13.58 -5.79 18.46
N ILE A 196 12.88 -5.42 17.40
CA ILE A 196 12.91 -4.07 16.84
C ILE A 196 11.47 -3.59 16.69
N GLY A 197 11.17 -2.44 17.30
CA GLY A 197 9.90 -1.72 17.17
C GLY A 197 10.14 -0.41 16.45
N LEU A 198 9.53 -0.25 15.27
CA LEU A 198 9.64 0.94 14.45
C LEU A 198 8.33 1.77 14.49
N PRO A 199 8.33 2.91 15.21
CA PRO A 199 7.20 3.84 15.20
C PRO A 199 7.13 4.64 13.89
N VAL A 200 5.99 4.57 13.22
CA VAL A 200 5.68 5.25 11.95
C VAL A 200 4.48 6.17 12.17
N LYS A 201 4.70 7.48 12.07
CA LYS A 201 3.66 8.50 12.15
C LYS A 201 3.16 8.81 10.75
N LEU A 202 1.85 8.72 10.53
CA LEU A 202 1.19 9.10 9.29
C LEU A 202 0.25 10.27 9.55
N GLY A 203 0.28 11.28 8.69
CA GLY A 203 -0.63 12.41 8.79
C GLY A 203 -0.50 13.35 7.60
N LYS A 204 -1.03 14.56 7.75
CA LYS A 204 -0.88 15.63 6.76
C LYS A 204 0.10 16.70 7.21
N ASP A 205 0.88 17.23 6.28
CA ASP A 205 1.70 18.42 6.48
C ASP A 205 0.84 19.70 6.54
N GLU A 206 1.48 20.85 6.80
CA GLU A 206 0.82 22.16 6.84
C GLU A 206 0.09 22.53 5.54
N ASN A 207 0.49 21.95 4.40
CA ASN A 207 -0.12 22.15 3.09
C ASN A 207 -1.25 21.17 2.80
N GLY A 208 -1.53 20.24 3.71
CA GLY A 208 -2.55 19.20 3.56
C GLY A 208 -2.11 18.01 2.70
N LYS A 209 -0.82 17.85 2.41
CA LYS A 209 -0.24 16.68 1.74
C LYS A 209 0.04 15.58 2.75
N PHE A 210 -0.16 14.33 2.36
CA PHE A 210 0.19 13.20 3.21
C PHE A 210 1.70 13.10 3.40
N LYS A 211 2.11 12.90 4.65
CA LYS A 211 3.49 12.71 5.07
C LYS A 211 3.57 11.47 5.94
N ILE A 212 4.67 10.73 5.77
CA ILE A 212 5.04 9.61 6.63
C ILE A 212 6.35 9.98 7.30
N VAL A 213 6.40 9.90 8.63
CA VAL A 213 7.61 10.17 9.41
C VAL A 213 7.91 8.94 10.24
N VAL A 214 9.09 8.37 10.01
CA VAL A 214 9.56 7.26 10.82
C VAL A 214 10.43 7.78 11.95
N SER A 215 10.01 7.47 13.17
CA SER A 215 10.67 7.91 14.39
C SER A 215 11.78 6.92 14.78
N LYS A 216 12.62 7.32 15.74
CA LYS A 216 13.70 6.48 16.26
C LYS A 216 13.15 5.13 16.75
N PRO A 217 13.68 3.99 16.27
CA PRO A 217 13.21 2.68 16.69
C PRO A 217 13.61 2.37 18.14
N VAL A 218 12.87 1.43 18.74
CA VAL A 218 13.24 0.75 19.97
C VAL A 218 13.85 -0.59 19.58
N SER A 219 15.06 -0.87 20.04
CA SER A 219 15.82 -2.09 19.68
C SER A 219 16.62 -2.59 20.87
N ASN A 220 16.73 -3.91 21.02
CA ASN A 220 17.62 -4.57 21.99
C ASN A 220 18.87 -5.18 21.32
N MET A 221 19.30 -4.70 20.14
CA MET A 221 20.44 -5.26 19.39
C MET A 221 21.71 -5.46 20.22
N ASN A 222 21.99 -4.55 21.17
CA ASN A 222 23.17 -4.61 22.03
C ASN A 222 23.08 -5.71 23.10
N ASP A 223 21.87 -6.18 23.43
CA ASP A 223 21.64 -7.26 24.40
C ASP A 223 21.68 -8.64 23.72
N VAL A 224 21.51 -8.68 22.39
CA VAL A 224 21.62 -9.91 21.60
C VAL A 224 23.09 -10.32 21.52
N LYS A 225 23.40 -11.58 21.83
CA LYS A 225 24.75 -12.13 21.80
C LYS A 225 24.97 -12.89 20.49
N PHE A 226 26.05 -12.55 19.82
CA PHE A 226 26.54 -13.24 18.63
C PHE A 226 27.90 -13.86 18.93
N ASP A 227 28.19 -14.93 18.22
CA ASP A 227 29.51 -15.58 18.14
C ASP A 227 30.01 -15.45 16.71
N ALA A 228 31.32 -15.31 16.52
CA ALA A 228 31.92 -15.28 15.19
C ALA A 228 32.95 -16.39 15.02
N ASP A 229 32.88 -17.08 13.88
CA ASP A 229 33.83 -18.11 13.49
C ASP A 229 34.30 -17.83 12.05
N PHE A 230 35.49 -18.29 11.69
CA PHE A 230 36.03 -18.16 10.34
C PHE A 230 37.03 -19.26 10.04
N THR A 231 37.33 -19.45 8.76
CA THR A 231 38.29 -20.48 8.33
C THR A 231 39.70 -20.04 8.66
N SER A 232 40.39 -20.80 9.52
CA SER A 232 41.83 -20.64 9.78
C SER A 232 42.69 -21.37 8.73
N PRO A 233 43.88 -20.83 8.38
CA PRO A 233 44.46 -19.59 8.90
C PRO A 233 43.90 -18.32 8.22
N LEU A 234 43.94 -17.20 8.92
CA LEU A 234 43.60 -15.88 8.39
C LEU A 234 44.42 -15.52 7.13
N LYS A 235 43.82 -14.73 6.23
CA LYS A 235 44.56 -14.10 5.14
C LYS A 235 45.37 -12.96 5.73
N LEU A 236 46.67 -13.16 5.87
CA LEU A 236 47.60 -12.16 6.40
C LEU A 236 48.77 -11.95 5.42
N PRO A 237 49.36 -10.74 5.38
CA PRO A 237 50.51 -10.49 4.53
C PRO A 237 51.77 -11.17 5.02
N GLU A 238 52.49 -11.78 4.10
CA GLU A 238 53.83 -12.31 4.35
C GLU A 238 54.86 -11.18 4.38
N ILE A 239 55.27 -10.78 5.59
CA ILE A 239 56.35 -9.80 5.77
C ILE A 239 57.65 -10.55 6.05
N LYS A 240 58.62 -10.38 5.16
CA LYS A 240 59.98 -10.93 5.26
C LYS A 240 60.99 -9.80 5.20
N ILE A 241 61.81 -9.67 6.23
CA ILE A 241 62.90 -8.69 6.28
C ILE A 241 64.22 -9.45 6.16
N LEU A 242 65.01 -9.11 5.14
CA LEU A 242 66.35 -9.66 4.95
C LEU A 242 67.39 -8.67 5.46
N ILE A 243 68.13 -9.04 6.51
CA ILE A 243 69.21 -8.23 7.08
C ILE A 243 70.51 -9.03 7.02
N ASN A 244 71.49 -8.57 6.24
CA ASN A 244 72.80 -9.22 6.10
C ASN A 244 72.72 -10.73 5.76
N GLY A 245 71.73 -11.14 4.97
CA GLY A 245 71.51 -12.55 4.59
C GLY A 245 70.70 -13.37 5.60
N HIS A 246 70.27 -12.79 6.71
CA HIS A 246 69.34 -13.40 7.66
C HIS A 246 67.91 -12.96 7.35
N GLU A 247 67.04 -13.93 7.08
CA GLU A 247 65.60 -13.72 6.87
C GLU A 247 64.88 -13.75 8.24
N VAL A 248 64.14 -12.68 8.53
CA VAL A 248 63.23 -12.59 9.66
C VAL A 248 61.82 -12.46 9.09
N SER A 249 60.94 -13.41 9.44
CA SER A 249 59.54 -13.42 9.02
C SER A 249 58.62 -13.03 10.18
N LEU A 250 57.51 -12.35 9.86
CA LEU A 250 56.43 -12.11 10.81
C LEU A 250 55.86 -13.45 11.32
N ASN A 251 55.64 -13.57 12.63
CA ASN A 251 55.00 -14.74 13.21
C ASN A 251 53.48 -14.66 13.01
N LEU A 252 52.98 -15.26 11.93
CA LEU A 252 51.58 -15.23 11.56
C LEU A 252 50.67 -15.92 12.60
N GLU A 253 51.16 -16.97 13.27
CA GLU A 253 50.39 -17.68 14.31
C GLU A 253 50.08 -16.76 15.51
N GLU A 254 51.04 -15.93 15.92
CA GLU A 254 50.84 -14.98 17.02
C GLU A 254 49.91 -13.82 16.61
N VAL A 255 49.97 -13.38 15.34
CA VAL A 255 49.04 -12.37 14.82
C VAL A 255 47.62 -12.91 14.78
N GLU A 256 47.43 -14.14 14.30
CA GLU A 256 46.12 -14.79 14.28
C GLU A 256 45.52 -14.95 15.69
N LYS A 257 46.34 -15.37 16.65
CA LYS A 257 45.94 -15.44 18.05
C LYS A 257 45.48 -14.08 18.60
N LEU A 258 46.21 -13.00 18.30
CA LEU A 258 45.84 -11.64 18.72
C LEU A 258 44.54 -11.16 18.07
N VAL A 259 44.25 -11.56 16.83
CA VAL A 259 42.98 -11.23 16.16
C VAL A 259 41.83 -11.96 16.84
N ILE A 260 41.98 -13.26 17.13
CA ILE A 260 40.98 -14.07 17.85
C ILE A 260 40.73 -13.48 19.25
N GLU A 261 41.78 -13.10 19.99
CA GLU A 261 41.64 -12.46 21.31
C GLU A 261 40.86 -11.12 21.26
N LYS A 262 40.77 -10.48 20.08
CA LYS A 262 40.04 -9.22 19.87
C LYS A 262 38.67 -9.41 19.24
N GLU A 263 38.26 -10.63 18.92
CA GLU A 263 36.94 -10.94 18.34
C GLU A 263 35.77 -10.33 19.14
N PRO A 264 35.70 -10.42 20.49
CA PRO A 264 34.59 -9.82 21.23
C PRO A 264 34.47 -8.30 21.03
N MET A 265 35.62 -7.61 20.93
CA MET A 265 35.66 -6.17 20.70
C MET A 265 35.22 -5.82 19.27
N ILE A 266 35.53 -6.67 18.28
CA ILE A 266 35.10 -6.48 16.89
C ILE A 266 33.57 -6.63 16.81
N LEU A 267 33.02 -7.67 17.42
CA LEU A 267 31.58 -7.90 17.48
C LEU A 267 30.84 -6.75 18.17
N GLU A 268 31.34 -6.29 19.32
CA GLU A 268 30.76 -5.14 20.03
C GLU A 268 30.74 -3.89 19.14
N LYS A 269 31.82 -3.59 18.42
CA LYS A 269 31.87 -2.45 17.48
C LYS A 269 30.91 -2.60 16.30
N ILE A 270 30.75 -3.82 15.76
CA ILE A 270 29.78 -4.09 14.69
C ILE A 270 28.36 -3.86 15.21
N GLN A 271 28.03 -4.37 16.40
CA GLN A 271 26.71 -4.18 17.01
C GLN A 271 26.42 -2.72 17.30
N ALA A 272 27.38 -2.00 17.88
CA ALA A 272 27.26 -0.56 18.13
C ALA A 272 27.02 0.21 16.83
N TYR A 273 27.75 -0.10 15.76
CA TYR A 273 27.53 0.52 14.44
C TYR A 273 26.14 0.21 13.89
N LEU A 274 25.67 -1.05 13.97
CA LEU A 274 24.33 -1.44 13.54
C LEU A 274 23.24 -0.73 14.32
N GLN A 275 23.43 -0.56 15.64
CA GLN A 275 22.49 0.18 16.48
C GLN A 275 22.45 1.67 16.09
N THR A 276 23.59 2.33 15.92
CA THR A 276 23.65 3.73 15.46
C THR A 276 22.97 3.88 14.09
N PHE A 277 23.26 2.96 13.16
CA PHE A 277 22.61 2.93 11.86
C PHE A 277 21.07 2.79 11.98
N LEU A 278 20.59 1.86 12.80
CA LEU A 278 19.16 1.65 13.06
C LEU A 278 18.50 2.89 13.66
N GLU A 279 19.18 3.56 14.59
CA GLU A 279 18.62 4.68 15.34
C GLU A 279 18.63 5.99 14.57
N GLU A 280 19.65 6.23 13.73
CA GLU A 280 19.92 7.55 13.16
C GLU A 280 19.78 7.62 11.63
N GLU A 281 20.19 6.57 10.92
CA GLU A 281 20.24 6.56 9.46
C GLU A 281 19.01 5.88 8.84
N ALA A 282 18.65 4.70 9.35
CA ALA A 282 17.54 3.92 8.84
C ALA A 282 16.23 4.71 8.82
N PRO A 283 15.81 5.43 9.88
CA PRO A 283 14.54 6.16 9.89
C PRO A 283 14.48 7.26 8.84
N LYS A 284 15.61 7.94 8.58
CA LYS A 284 15.72 8.97 7.53
C LYS A 284 15.58 8.36 6.15
N MET A 285 16.36 7.32 5.86
CA MET A 285 16.31 6.63 4.56
C MET A 285 14.93 6.05 4.24
N ILE A 286 14.29 5.48 5.26
CA ILE A 286 12.94 4.96 5.22
C ILE A 286 11.95 6.10 4.93
N THR A 287 11.99 7.18 5.70
CA THR A 287 11.14 8.37 5.49
C THR A 287 11.30 8.94 4.07
N GLU A 288 12.52 9.13 3.60
CA GLU A 288 12.80 9.65 2.24
C GLU A 288 12.23 8.72 1.16
N LYS A 289 12.38 7.41 1.31
CA LYS A 289 11.81 6.44 0.35
C LYS A 289 10.29 6.42 0.39
N ALA A 290 9.68 6.56 1.57
CA ALA A 290 8.24 6.68 1.73
C ALA A 290 7.70 7.90 1.00
N GLU A 291 8.30 9.06 1.27
CA GLU A 291 7.91 10.33 0.69
C GLU A 291 8.07 10.29 -0.83
N ALA A 292 9.18 9.73 -1.34
CA ALA A 292 9.37 9.55 -2.77
C ALA A 292 8.30 8.65 -3.41
N ALA A 293 7.85 7.59 -2.72
CA ALA A 293 6.77 6.73 -3.20
C ALA A 293 5.40 7.42 -3.16
N LEU A 294 5.13 8.21 -2.12
CA LEU A 294 3.91 9.01 -1.99
C LEU A 294 3.83 10.12 -3.05
N ASP A 295 4.91 10.87 -3.24
CA ASP A 295 5.02 11.95 -4.22
C ASP A 295 5.02 11.43 -5.65
N GLY A 296 5.69 10.30 -5.89
CA GLY A 296 5.72 9.62 -7.18
C GLY A 296 4.34 9.16 -7.63
N GLY A 297 3.42 8.96 -6.68
CA GLY A 297 2.10 8.37 -6.89
C GLY A 297 2.23 6.95 -7.41
N LEU A 298 1.71 5.96 -6.69
CA LEU A 298 1.49 4.64 -7.27
C LEU A 298 0.31 4.74 -8.24
N PHE A 299 0.58 5.31 -9.42
CA PHE A 299 -0.40 5.48 -10.48
C PHE A 299 -0.58 4.16 -11.19
N GLU A 300 -1.57 3.38 -10.78
CA GLU A 300 -2.27 2.56 -11.75
C GLU A 300 -3.46 3.38 -12.24
N VAL A 301 -3.34 3.98 -13.44
CA VAL A 301 -4.52 4.46 -14.14
C VAL A 301 -5.28 3.21 -14.59
N THR A 302 -6.16 2.72 -13.74
CA THR A 302 -6.92 1.52 -14.03
C THR A 302 -7.87 1.83 -15.17
N GLN A 303 -7.80 1.01 -16.21
CA GLN A 303 -8.69 1.11 -17.35
C GLN A 303 -9.90 0.21 -17.12
N MET A 304 -11.09 0.79 -17.12
CA MET A 304 -12.33 0.03 -16.98
C MET A 304 -13.16 0.07 -18.27
N ASN A 305 -13.87 -1.02 -18.56
CA ASN A 305 -14.86 -0.99 -19.61
C ASN A 305 -16.02 -0.06 -19.19
N PRO A 306 -16.50 0.83 -20.06
CA PRO A 306 -17.68 1.63 -19.78
C PRO A 306 -18.89 0.75 -19.46
N PRO A 307 -19.65 1.03 -18.40
CA PRO A 307 -20.93 0.36 -18.15
C PRO A 307 -21.88 0.52 -19.35
N GLY A 308 -22.59 -0.54 -19.72
CA GLY A 308 -23.51 -0.55 -20.88
C GLY A 308 -22.83 -0.65 -22.25
N ALA A 309 -21.51 -0.78 -22.32
CA ALA A 309 -20.83 -0.97 -23.61
C ALA A 309 -21.34 -2.23 -24.35
N PRO A 310 -21.46 -2.20 -25.69
CA PRO A 310 -21.97 -3.34 -26.45
C PRO A 310 -21.08 -4.58 -26.30
N VAL A 311 -21.70 -5.73 -26.08
CA VAL A 311 -20.99 -7.02 -25.94
C VAL A 311 -20.24 -7.35 -27.23
N GLY A 312 -18.97 -7.72 -27.10
CA GLY A 312 -18.12 -8.12 -28.23
C GLY A 312 -17.56 -6.97 -29.07
N VAL A 313 -17.79 -5.72 -28.68
CA VAL A 313 -17.25 -4.53 -29.37
C VAL A 313 -16.11 -3.92 -28.56
N ILE A 314 -14.96 -3.70 -29.21
CA ILE A 314 -13.83 -3.00 -28.59
C ILE A 314 -14.17 -1.50 -28.56
N VAL A 315 -14.30 -0.95 -27.35
CA VAL A 315 -14.54 0.48 -27.11
C VAL A 315 -13.41 1.09 -26.29
N PRO A 316 -13.12 2.40 -26.42
CA PRO A 316 -12.14 3.06 -25.56
C PRO A 316 -12.53 2.92 -24.09
N LYS A 317 -11.63 2.45 -23.24
CA LYS A 317 -11.88 2.28 -21.81
C LYS A 317 -11.96 3.63 -21.09
N PHE A 318 -12.69 3.70 -19.99
CA PHE A 318 -12.58 4.83 -19.08
C PHE A 318 -11.30 4.73 -18.27
N PHE A 319 -10.75 5.89 -17.95
CA PHE A 319 -9.65 6.03 -17.03
C PHE A 319 -10.22 6.48 -15.69
N TRP A 320 -9.93 5.75 -14.63
CA TRP A 320 -10.27 6.19 -13.29
C TRP A 320 -9.06 6.12 -12.37
N LYS A 321 -9.08 6.95 -11.34
CA LYS A 321 -8.02 7.10 -10.34
C LYS A 321 -8.65 7.27 -8.98
N LEU A 322 -8.07 6.63 -7.97
CA LEU A 322 -8.34 6.91 -6.57
C LEU A 322 -7.19 7.74 -5.98
N GLY A 323 -7.54 8.72 -5.16
CA GLY A 323 -6.59 9.57 -4.46
C GLY A 323 -6.86 9.59 -2.96
N LEU A 324 -5.81 9.57 -2.14
CA LEU A 324 -5.93 9.48 -0.69
C LEU A 324 -6.37 10.86 -0.24
N GLU A 325 -7.56 10.93 0.35
CA GLU A 325 -8.07 12.18 0.91
C GLU A 325 -7.89 12.17 2.41
N GLU A 326 -8.08 11.02 3.07
CA GLU A 326 -8.16 10.92 4.53
C GLU A 326 -7.56 9.63 5.05
N LEU A 327 -6.88 9.74 6.18
CA LEU A 327 -6.42 8.63 7.00
C LEU A 327 -6.63 9.05 8.45
N ASN A 328 -7.54 8.42 9.17
CA ASN A 328 -7.85 8.76 10.57
C ASN A 328 -8.57 7.61 11.26
N PHE A 329 -9.01 7.81 12.51
CA PHE A 329 -9.89 6.88 13.21
C PHE A 329 -11.31 7.46 13.31
N VAL A 330 -12.32 6.65 12.94
CA VAL A 330 -13.73 6.93 13.18
C VAL A 330 -14.26 5.95 14.21
N GLY A 331 -14.51 6.44 15.43
CA GLY A 331 -14.67 5.55 16.59
C GLY A 331 -13.35 4.82 16.84
N ASP A 332 -13.39 3.50 16.92
CA ASP A 332 -12.21 2.63 17.03
C ASP A 332 -11.73 2.06 15.69
N ASN A 333 -12.40 2.41 14.58
CA ASN A 333 -12.10 1.86 13.26
C ASN A 333 -11.07 2.73 12.54
N LEU A 334 -10.07 2.10 11.93
CA LEU A 334 -9.15 2.80 11.03
C LEU A 334 -9.91 3.12 9.74
N HIS A 335 -9.97 4.40 9.39
CA HIS A 335 -10.64 4.90 8.21
C HIS A 335 -9.63 5.43 7.21
N ILE A 336 -9.75 4.92 5.98
CA ILE A 336 -9.00 5.39 4.80
C ILE A 336 -10.04 5.91 3.81
N GLY A 337 -10.07 7.23 3.63
CA GLY A 337 -10.99 7.93 2.74
C GLY A 337 -10.34 8.26 1.40
N LEU A 338 -10.99 7.86 0.31
CA LEU A 338 -10.48 7.97 -1.05
C LEU A 338 -11.39 8.85 -1.90
N GLY A 339 -10.81 9.87 -2.52
CA GLY A 339 -11.42 10.62 -3.61
C GLY A 339 -11.27 9.86 -4.93
N ALA A 340 -12.10 10.19 -5.92
CA ALA A 340 -12.00 9.59 -7.25
C ALA A 340 -12.09 10.62 -8.38
N SER A 341 -11.42 10.31 -9.48
CA SER A 341 -11.60 10.96 -10.78
C SER A 341 -11.87 9.88 -11.82
N VAL A 342 -12.88 10.11 -12.66
CA VAL A 342 -13.23 9.23 -13.78
C VAL A 342 -13.34 10.09 -15.02
N SER A 343 -12.57 9.75 -16.04
CA SER A 343 -12.50 10.45 -17.32
C SER A 343 -12.72 9.51 -18.49
N ASP A 344 -13.29 10.11 -19.55
CA ASP A 344 -13.51 9.46 -20.82
C ASP A 344 -12.48 9.98 -21.83
N PRO A 345 -11.54 9.15 -22.36
CA PRO A 345 -10.55 9.63 -23.31
C PRO A 345 -11.10 10.07 -24.65
N SER A 346 -12.35 9.73 -24.96
CA SER A 346 -13.03 10.15 -26.19
C SER A 346 -13.67 11.54 -26.09
N ARG A 347 -13.61 12.19 -24.92
CA ARG A 347 -14.28 13.46 -24.65
C ARG A 347 -13.39 14.39 -23.82
N ASP A 348 -13.54 15.69 -24.06
CA ASP A 348 -12.99 16.72 -23.18
C ASP A 348 -13.72 16.76 -21.83
N HIS A 349 -13.26 17.62 -20.92
CA HIS A 349 -13.80 17.74 -19.56
C HIS A 349 -15.34 17.86 -19.52
N VAL A 350 -15.98 16.88 -18.90
CA VAL A 350 -17.44 16.84 -18.68
C VAL A 350 -17.74 17.21 -17.22
N PRO A 351 -18.52 18.28 -16.95
CA PRO A 351 -18.89 18.63 -15.59
C PRO A 351 -19.82 17.58 -14.96
N PHE A 352 -19.60 17.28 -13.68
CA PHE A 352 -20.44 16.35 -12.91
C PHE A 352 -21.28 17.08 -11.86
N PRO A 353 -22.63 17.03 -11.92
CA PRO A 353 -23.48 17.75 -10.96
C PRO A 353 -23.40 17.21 -9.53
N GLU A 354 -23.21 18.09 -8.55
CA GLU A 354 -23.14 17.72 -7.13
C GLU A 354 -24.39 16.98 -6.60
N LYS A 355 -25.57 17.25 -7.18
CA LYS A 355 -26.81 16.57 -6.78
C LYS A 355 -26.72 15.04 -6.89
N TYR A 356 -25.87 14.52 -7.78
CA TYR A 356 -25.69 13.09 -8.03
C TYR A 356 -24.64 12.43 -7.12
N THR A 357 -23.92 13.19 -6.29
CA THR A 357 -22.93 12.66 -5.34
C THR A 357 -23.37 12.87 -3.89
N SER A 358 -23.01 11.96 -2.96
CA SER A 358 -23.09 12.28 -1.53
C SER A 358 -21.94 13.21 -1.14
N LEU A 359 -22.28 14.28 -0.41
CA LEU A 359 -21.31 15.21 0.19
C LEU A 359 -21.12 14.98 1.70
N LYS A 360 -21.92 14.10 2.31
CA LYS A 360 -21.81 13.74 3.73
C LYS A 360 -21.10 12.40 3.84
N TYR A 361 -20.34 12.18 4.91
CA TYR A 361 -19.79 10.86 5.24
C TYR A 361 -20.89 9.82 5.47
N PRO A 362 -20.59 8.51 5.33
CA PRO A 362 -21.49 7.47 5.77
C PRO A 362 -21.83 7.63 7.26
N ASP A 363 -23.06 7.29 7.63
CA ASP A 363 -23.51 7.25 9.02
C ASP A 363 -22.96 6.00 9.72
N ILE A 364 -21.73 6.09 10.24
CA ILE A 364 -20.99 4.98 10.86
C ILE A 364 -21.65 4.52 12.16
N GLU A 365 -22.17 5.43 12.99
CA GLU A 365 -22.78 5.12 14.28
C GLU A 365 -23.99 4.18 14.19
N ASN A 366 -24.68 4.18 13.04
CA ASN A 366 -25.84 3.33 12.79
C ASN A 366 -25.56 2.20 11.79
N SER A 367 -24.29 1.89 11.52
CA SER A 367 -23.82 0.84 10.63
C SER A 367 -23.20 -0.31 11.43
N ASP A 368 -23.16 -1.51 10.84
CA ASP A 368 -22.66 -2.72 11.52
C ASP A 368 -21.14 -2.93 11.38
N ILE A 369 -20.37 -1.85 11.16
CA ILE A 369 -18.94 -1.92 10.76
C ILE A 369 -18.10 -2.72 11.76
N ASP A 370 -18.38 -2.59 13.05
CA ASP A 370 -17.61 -3.25 14.12
C ASP A 370 -17.79 -4.79 14.14
N ASN A 371 -18.79 -5.33 13.44
CA ASN A 371 -19.08 -6.77 13.39
C ASN A 371 -18.29 -7.52 12.30
N TYR A 372 -17.54 -6.80 11.46
CA TYR A 372 -16.80 -7.36 10.33
C TYR A 372 -15.35 -6.88 10.35
N ASP A 373 -14.46 -7.53 9.62
CA ASP A 373 -13.04 -7.14 9.59
C ASP A 373 -12.84 -5.83 8.82
N ILE A 374 -13.50 -5.70 7.67
CA ILE A 374 -13.35 -4.55 6.78
C ILE A 374 -14.66 -4.20 6.07
N THR A 375 -14.99 -2.92 6.06
CA THR A 375 -16.16 -2.39 5.36
C THR A 375 -15.76 -1.38 4.30
N LEU A 376 -16.27 -1.55 3.08
CA LEU A 376 -16.12 -0.62 1.98
C LEU A 376 -17.40 0.20 1.82
N ALA A 377 -17.28 1.52 1.74
CA ALA A 377 -18.38 2.45 1.52
C ALA A 377 -18.24 3.11 0.15
N LEU A 378 -19.09 2.73 -0.80
CA LEU A 378 -19.10 3.27 -2.17
C LEU A 378 -20.11 4.41 -2.29
N ASN A 379 -19.62 5.62 -2.62
CA ASN A 379 -20.46 6.79 -2.83
C ASN A 379 -21.28 6.64 -4.12
N GLN A 380 -22.58 6.98 -4.07
CA GLN A 380 -23.41 7.02 -5.28
C GLN A 380 -22.82 7.90 -6.40
N GLY A 381 -22.03 8.91 -6.04
CA GLY A 381 -21.36 9.80 -6.98
C GLY A 381 -20.45 9.05 -7.95
N LEU A 382 -19.70 8.06 -7.46
CA LEU A 382 -18.80 7.25 -8.30
C LEU A 382 -19.57 6.51 -9.39
N ILE A 383 -20.64 5.82 -8.98
CA ILE A 383 -21.52 5.07 -9.89
C ILE A 383 -22.16 6.03 -10.91
N ASN A 384 -22.74 7.13 -10.43
CA ASN A 384 -23.41 8.10 -11.29
C ASN A 384 -22.45 8.79 -12.26
N ARG A 385 -21.18 8.99 -11.88
CA ARG A 385 -20.17 9.54 -12.79
C ARG A 385 -19.86 8.57 -13.93
N MET A 386 -19.71 7.28 -13.64
CA MET A 386 -19.51 6.26 -14.68
C MET A 386 -20.73 6.16 -15.60
N VAL A 387 -21.94 6.18 -15.02
CA VAL A 387 -23.20 6.16 -15.77
C VAL A 387 -23.36 7.41 -16.64
N GLN A 388 -22.94 8.59 -16.18
CA GLN A 388 -22.93 9.83 -16.97
C GLN A 388 -22.09 9.69 -18.23
N LEU A 389 -20.84 9.26 -18.09
CA LEU A 389 -19.92 9.14 -19.20
C LEU A 389 -20.41 8.08 -20.21
N SER A 390 -20.98 6.97 -19.73
CA SER A 390 -21.59 5.95 -20.59
C SER A 390 -22.86 6.44 -21.30
N SER A 391 -23.73 7.18 -20.61
CA SER A 391 -24.92 7.80 -21.20
C SER A 391 -24.55 8.77 -22.32
N LEU A 392 -23.48 9.56 -22.12
CA LEU A 392 -22.96 10.45 -23.16
C LEU A 392 -22.43 9.68 -24.38
N ARG A 393 -22.03 8.41 -24.24
CA ARG A 393 -21.67 7.54 -25.38
C ARG A 393 -22.88 6.85 -26.03
N GLY A 394 -24.09 7.10 -25.55
CA GLY A 394 -25.32 6.51 -26.08
C GLY A 394 -25.58 5.07 -25.60
N TYR A 395 -24.82 4.58 -24.60
CA TYR A 395 -24.89 3.18 -24.16
C TYR A 395 -26.17 2.82 -23.39
N PHE A 396 -26.95 3.82 -22.98
CA PHE A 396 -28.20 3.61 -22.26
C PHE A 396 -29.42 4.11 -23.04
N GLU A 397 -29.35 4.38 -24.35
CA GLU A 397 -30.48 4.95 -25.12
C GLU A 397 -31.71 4.04 -25.20
N LYS A 398 -31.55 2.74 -24.93
CA LYS A 398 -32.63 1.75 -25.01
C LYS A 398 -32.52 0.72 -23.89
N MET A 399 -33.67 0.20 -23.49
CA MET A 399 -33.83 -0.88 -22.55
C MET A 399 -34.79 -1.91 -23.14
N ASP A 400 -34.32 -3.13 -23.32
CA ASP A 400 -35.13 -4.24 -23.80
C ASP A 400 -35.82 -4.93 -22.62
N LEU A 401 -37.13 -5.11 -22.70
CA LEU A 401 -37.93 -5.82 -21.71
C LEU A 401 -38.07 -7.31 -22.07
N GLU A 402 -38.35 -8.16 -21.08
CA GLU A 402 -38.57 -9.60 -21.29
C GLU A 402 -39.74 -9.89 -22.24
N SER A 403 -40.71 -8.99 -22.32
CA SER A 403 -41.83 -9.05 -23.26
C SER A 403 -41.43 -8.86 -24.73
N GLY A 404 -40.17 -8.48 -25.00
CA GLY A 404 -39.66 -8.17 -26.34
C GLY A 404 -39.93 -6.74 -26.80
N GLU A 405 -40.50 -5.89 -25.95
CA GLU A 405 -40.65 -4.44 -26.19
C GLU A 405 -39.34 -3.72 -25.81
N SER A 406 -38.89 -2.79 -26.66
CA SER A 406 -37.77 -1.90 -26.34
C SER A 406 -38.28 -0.51 -26.00
N ILE A 407 -37.87 0.01 -24.86
CA ILE A 407 -38.18 1.37 -24.42
C ILE A 407 -36.97 2.27 -24.64
N GLY A 408 -37.20 3.45 -25.21
CA GLY A 408 -36.15 4.46 -25.32
C GLY A 408 -35.95 5.15 -23.98
N ILE A 409 -34.72 5.27 -23.51
CA ILE A 409 -34.38 6.06 -22.32
C ILE A 409 -33.92 7.45 -22.81
N GLU A 410 -34.55 8.49 -22.28
CA GLU A 410 -34.12 9.87 -22.45
C GLU A 410 -33.17 10.23 -21.32
N GLY A 411 -32.02 10.79 -21.67
CA GLY A 411 -31.05 11.28 -20.68
C GLY A 411 -30.29 10.17 -19.94
N MET A 412 -29.85 10.49 -18.73
CA MET A 412 -28.93 9.67 -17.93
C MET A 412 -29.70 8.97 -16.81
N PRO A 413 -29.64 7.63 -16.71
CA PRO A 413 -30.10 6.91 -15.52
C PRO A 413 -29.38 7.42 -14.25
N VAL A 414 -30.11 7.59 -13.14
CA VAL A 414 -29.52 8.12 -11.89
C VAL A 414 -29.77 7.19 -10.73
N VAL A 415 -28.69 6.71 -10.12
CA VAL A 415 -28.73 5.92 -8.89
C VAL A 415 -28.85 6.84 -7.67
N ASN A 416 -29.83 6.58 -6.82
CA ASN A 416 -30.14 7.37 -5.63
C ASN A 416 -30.12 6.51 -4.36
N PHE A 417 -29.14 6.79 -3.49
CA PHE A 417 -28.98 6.17 -2.17
C PHE A 417 -29.32 7.12 -1.02
N LYS A 418 -29.25 8.45 -1.26
CA LYS A 418 -29.55 9.46 -0.24
C LYS A 418 -30.96 9.30 0.34
N GLY A 419 -31.04 9.23 1.67
CA GLY A 419 -32.31 9.09 2.41
C GLY A 419 -32.97 7.71 2.27
N LYS A 420 -32.26 6.73 1.71
CA LYS A 420 -32.69 5.32 1.58
C LYS A 420 -32.07 4.47 2.72
N GLY A 421 -32.32 3.16 2.71
CA GLY A 421 -31.86 2.21 3.74
C GLY A 421 -32.94 1.80 4.75
N LYS A 422 -32.67 0.70 5.48
CA LYS A 422 -33.56 -0.03 6.43
C LYS A 422 -34.91 -0.47 5.85
N ASN A 423 -35.77 0.48 5.48
CA ASN A 423 -37.13 0.25 4.99
C ASN A 423 -37.44 1.01 3.67
N LYS A 424 -36.46 1.73 3.11
CA LYS A 424 -36.60 2.46 1.85
C LYS A 424 -35.57 1.93 0.84
N PRO A 425 -35.99 1.33 -0.28
CA PRO A 425 -35.04 0.80 -1.26
C PRO A 425 -34.27 1.92 -1.94
N ALA A 426 -33.04 1.63 -2.36
CA ALA A 426 -32.33 2.47 -3.33
C ALA A 426 -33.15 2.57 -4.61
N THR A 427 -32.98 3.65 -5.37
CA THR A 427 -33.70 3.81 -6.64
C THR A 427 -32.80 4.11 -7.83
N LEU A 428 -33.18 3.62 -9.00
CA LEU A 428 -32.67 4.05 -10.30
C LEU A 428 -33.75 4.90 -10.97
N SER A 429 -33.53 6.21 -11.03
CA SER A 429 -34.44 7.14 -11.72
C SER A 429 -34.21 7.05 -13.22
N LEU A 430 -35.29 6.82 -13.97
CA LEU A 430 -35.31 6.75 -15.42
C LEU A 430 -36.30 7.77 -15.99
N GLU A 431 -35.92 8.40 -17.09
CA GLU A 431 -36.84 9.11 -17.98
C GLU A 431 -36.93 8.29 -19.27
N ILE A 432 -38.14 7.89 -19.67
CA ILE A 432 -38.36 7.10 -20.88
C ILE A 432 -39.11 7.90 -21.94
N ILE A 433 -38.74 7.69 -23.20
CA ILE A 433 -39.45 8.18 -24.37
C ILE A 433 -40.48 7.12 -24.78
N TYR A 434 -41.76 7.47 -24.67
CA TYR A 434 -42.84 6.58 -25.07
C TYR A 434 -43.64 7.14 -26.25
N LYS A 435 -43.79 6.32 -27.31
CA LYS A 435 -44.56 6.68 -28.51
C LYS A 435 -45.98 6.13 -28.39
N VAL A 436 -46.93 7.01 -28.06
CA VAL A 436 -48.36 6.65 -27.99
C VAL A 436 -48.91 6.40 -29.39
N SER A 437 -49.51 5.23 -29.59
CA SER A 437 -50.14 4.82 -30.85
C SER A 437 -51.68 4.93 -30.77
N GLY A 438 -52.38 4.75 -31.90
CA GLY A 438 -53.84 4.73 -31.95
C GLY A 438 -54.53 6.09 -31.69
N TRP A 439 -55.81 6.03 -31.29
CA TRP A 439 -56.64 7.21 -31.04
C TRP A 439 -56.17 8.02 -29.82
N GLN A 440 -55.46 7.39 -28.86
CA GLN A 440 -54.92 8.08 -27.68
C GLN A 440 -53.88 9.16 -28.04
N LYS A 441 -53.22 9.04 -29.20
CA LYS A 441 -52.28 10.06 -29.70
C LYS A 441 -52.92 11.45 -29.81
N ALA A 442 -54.24 11.56 -30.00
CA ALA A 442 -54.93 12.84 -30.08
C ALA A 442 -54.88 13.65 -28.77
N PHE A 443 -54.70 12.98 -27.62
CA PHE A 443 -54.72 13.62 -26.30
C PHE A 443 -53.34 14.01 -25.77
N VAL A 444 -52.26 13.70 -26.49
CA VAL A 444 -50.88 13.94 -26.06
C VAL A 444 -50.04 14.60 -27.15
N ARG A 445 -48.96 15.29 -26.77
CA ARG A 445 -47.88 15.70 -27.67
C ARG A 445 -46.89 14.56 -27.73
N ASN A 446 -46.93 13.78 -28.80
CA ASN A 446 -46.20 12.53 -28.98
C ASN A 446 -44.83 12.81 -29.65
N PRO A 447 -43.70 12.24 -29.20
CA PRO A 447 -43.52 11.32 -28.06
C PRO A 447 -43.72 11.99 -26.70
N ILE A 448 -44.18 11.21 -25.72
CA ILE A 448 -44.30 11.63 -24.33
C ILE A 448 -43.08 11.17 -23.52
N HIS A 449 -42.74 11.90 -22.47
CA HIS A 449 -41.66 11.54 -21.57
C HIS A 449 -42.23 11.17 -20.20
N ILE A 450 -41.89 9.98 -19.71
CA ILE A 450 -42.39 9.46 -18.45
C ILE A 450 -41.20 9.26 -17.52
N ASN A 451 -41.26 9.87 -16.34
CA ASN A 451 -40.27 9.69 -15.28
C ASN A 451 -40.79 8.66 -14.28
N PHE A 452 -39.93 7.76 -13.82
CA PHE A 452 -40.22 6.86 -12.71
C PHE A 452 -38.93 6.35 -12.07
N ASP A 453 -39.05 5.89 -10.83
CA ASP A 453 -37.97 5.25 -10.08
C ASP A 453 -38.18 3.73 -10.08
N MET A 454 -37.14 2.98 -10.45
CA MET A 454 -37.05 1.55 -10.17
C MET A 454 -36.43 1.34 -8.79
N ASN A 455 -37.02 0.46 -8.00
CA ASN A 455 -36.43 0.04 -6.73
C ASN A 455 -35.28 -0.93 -7.00
N LEU A 456 -34.15 -0.72 -6.31
CA LEU A 456 -32.95 -1.52 -6.44
C LEU A 456 -32.68 -2.32 -5.18
N ASP A 457 -32.12 -3.51 -5.38
CA ASP A 457 -31.52 -4.35 -4.35
C ASP A 457 -30.11 -4.78 -4.78
N PHE A 458 -29.28 -5.13 -3.79
CA PHE A 458 -27.86 -5.44 -3.97
C PHE A 458 -27.49 -6.83 -3.42
N PRO A 459 -28.07 -7.92 -3.95
CA PRO A 459 -27.81 -9.25 -3.44
C PRO A 459 -26.37 -9.70 -3.75
N ILE A 460 -25.79 -10.45 -2.82
CA ILE A 460 -24.52 -11.16 -3.02
C ILE A 460 -24.85 -12.53 -3.62
N ASP A 461 -24.26 -12.84 -4.77
CA ASP A 461 -24.40 -14.15 -5.41
C ASP A 461 -23.65 -15.20 -4.57
N PRO A 462 -24.35 -16.22 -4.03
CA PRO A 462 -23.72 -17.19 -3.13
C PRO A 462 -22.73 -18.12 -3.82
N ARG A 463 -22.70 -18.18 -5.16
CA ARG A 463 -21.77 -19.01 -5.93
C ARG A 463 -20.52 -18.26 -6.36
N THR A 464 -20.66 -16.98 -6.66
CA THR A 464 -19.55 -16.16 -7.23
C THR A 464 -19.03 -15.11 -6.26
N GLY A 465 -19.74 -14.83 -5.17
CA GLY A 465 -19.45 -13.72 -4.25
C GLY A 465 -19.70 -12.34 -4.85
N ARG A 466 -20.19 -12.24 -6.10
CA ARG A 466 -20.39 -10.95 -6.77
C ARG A 466 -21.60 -10.23 -6.21
N ILE A 467 -21.48 -8.91 -6.08
CA ILE A 467 -22.60 -8.06 -5.68
C ILE A 467 -23.32 -7.64 -6.96
N LYS A 468 -24.58 -8.05 -7.11
CA LYS A 468 -25.41 -7.68 -8.26
C LYS A 468 -26.17 -6.39 -7.99
N MET A 469 -26.63 -5.73 -9.04
CA MET A 469 -27.66 -4.69 -8.94
C MET A 469 -28.93 -5.22 -9.60
N VAL A 470 -29.98 -5.45 -8.82
CA VAL A 470 -31.23 -6.04 -9.29
C VAL A 470 -32.39 -5.06 -9.08
N ALA A 471 -33.22 -4.87 -10.11
CA ALA A 471 -34.45 -4.12 -9.97
C ALA A 471 -35.53 -5.01 -9.32
N THR A 472 -36.16 -4.53 -8.24
CA THR A 472 -37.21 -5.26 -7.51
C THR A 472 -38.63 -4.77 -7.85
N GLY A 473 -38.73 -3.84 -8.80
CA GLY A 473 -39.98 -3.27 -9.28
C GLY A 473 -39.90 -1.76 -9.44
N ILE A 474 -41.07 -1.13 -9.60
CA ILE A 474 -41.20 0.31 -9.87
C ILE A 474 -41.91 0.97 -8.69
N ASP A 475 -41.42 2.11 -8.22
CA ASP A 475 -42.18 2.95 -7.28
C ASP A 475 -43.24 3.73 -8.05
N LEU A 476 -44.45 3.15 -8.10
CA LEU A 476 -45.59 3.72 -8.82
C LEU A 476 -45.94 5.16 -8.39
N ASN A 477 -45.58 5.57 -7.17
CA ASN A 477 -45.84 6.93 -6.70
C ASN A 477 -44.95 7.99 -7.35
N THR A 478 -43.84 7.57 -7.98
CA THR A 478 -42.90 8.44 -8.68
C THR A 478 -43.23 8.61 -10.16
N VAL A 479 -44.18 7.82 -10.68
CA VAL A 479 -44.57 7.86 -12.10
C VAL A 479 -45.16 9.21 -12.44
N TYR A 480 -44.46 9.95 -13.29
CA TYR A 480 -44.81 11.32 -13.64
C TYR A 480 -44.72 11.60 -15.13
N LEU A 481 -45.79 12.17 -15.67
CA LEU A 481 -45.87 12.74 -17.02
C LEU A 481 -46.13 14.24 -16.90
N ASP A 482 -45.22 15.05 -17.44
CA ASP A 482 -45.33 16.50 -17.44
C ASP A 482 -46.52 16.98 -18.30
N ASP A 483 -47.24 17.99 -17.81
CA ASP A 483 -48.38 18.61 -18.48
C ASP A 483 -48.05 19.15 -19.87
N LYS A 484 -46.79 19.52 -20.13
CA LYS A 484 -46.36 19.98 -21.46
C LYS A 484 -46.60 18.94 -22.55
N TYR A 485 -46.70 17.64 -22.20
CA TYR A 485 -47.00 16.55 -23.11
C TYR A 485 -48.49 16.19 -23.21
N ILE A 486 -49.36 16.85 -22.43
CA ILE A 486 -50.79 16.56 -22.39
C ILE A 486 -51.55 17.64 -23.17
N ARG A 487 -52.45 17.23 -24.08
CA ARG A 487 -53.33 18.15 -24.81
C ARG A 487 -54.71 18.25 -24.16
N LEU A 488 -55.31 17.12 -23.79
CA LEU A 488 -56.67 17.02 -23.25
C LEU A 488 -56.76 15.85 -22.26
N PHE A 489 -57.76 15.89 -21.36
CA PHE A 489 -58.08 14.82 -20.41
C PHE A 489 -56.90 14.37 -19.51
N ALA A 490 -56.18 15.33 -18.91
CA ALA A 490 -54.97 15.08 -18.13
C ALA A 490 -55.08 13.95 -17.09
N SER A 491 -56.17 13.90 -16.33
CA SER A 491 -56.39 12.82 -15.35
C SER A 491 -56.46 11.42 -16.00
N LYS A 492 -57.13 11.28 -17.16
CA LYS A 492 -57.20 10.01 -17.88
C LYS A 492 -55.84 9.63 -18.47
N VAL A 493 -55.14 10.57 -19.08
CA VAL A 493 -53.80 10.33 -19.66
C VAL A 493 -52.82 9.87 -18.58
N ARG A 494 -52.75 10.57 -17.44
CA ARG A 494 -51.88 10.17 -16.32
C ARG A 494 -52.26 8.81 -15.75
N LYS A 495 -53.56 8.53 -15.61
CA LYS A 495 -54.04 7.20 -15.16
C LYS A 495 -53.61 6.09 -16.11
N SER A 496 -53.74 6.28 -17.43
CA SER A 496 -53.32 5.28 -18.41
C SER A 496 -51.79 5.09 -18.43
N VAL A 497 -51.01 6.16 -18.28
CA VAL A 497 -49.55 6.04 -18.12
C VAL A 497 -49.21 5.22 -16.87
N HIS A 498 -49.88 5.49 -15.76
CA HIS A 498 -49.66 4.76 -14.51
C HIS A 498 -50.03 3.28 -14.63
N GLU A 499 -51.15 2.95 -15.30
CA GLU A 499 -51.54 1.56 -15.60
C GLU A 499 -50.49 0.88 -16.49
N GLN A 500 -49.98 1.57 -17.50
CA GLN A 500 -48.96 1.03 -18.40
C GLN A 500 -47.62 0.76 -17.69
N ILE A 501 -47.12 1.69 -16.88
CA ILE A 501 -45.90 1.47 -16.09
C ILE A 501 -46.12 0.36 -15.06
N LYS A 502 -47.32 0.23 -14.49
CA LYS A 502 -47.67 -0.87 -13.61
C LYS A 502 -47.63 -2.23 -14.33
N ASP A 503 -48.02 -2.30 -15.59
CA ASP A 503 -47.91 -3.53 -16.37
C ASP A 503 -46.43 -3.91 -16.62
N MET A 504 -45.56 -2.93 -16.88
CA MET A 504 -44.11 -3.12 -17.01
C MET A 504 -43.44 -3.63 -15.72
N GLN A 505 -44.08 -3.46 -14.56
CA GLN A 505 -43.53 -3.92 -13.28
C GLN A 505 -43.24 -5.43 -13.27
N LYS A 506 -43.98 -6.23 -14.07
CA LYS A 506 -43.73 -7.67 -14.18
C LYS A 506 -42.40 -7.97 -14.87
N ASP A 507 -42.05 -7.20 -15.89
CA ASP A 507 -40.83 -7.39 -16.68
C ASP A 507 -39.59 -6.82 -15.96
N ILE A 508 -39.78 -5.78 -15.13
CA ILE A 508 -38.70 -5.12 -14.38
C ILE A 508 -38.36 -5.85 -13.08
N ASN A 509 -39.33 -6.54 -12.46
CA ASN A 509 -39.08 -7.22 -11.19
C ASN A 509 -38.18 -8.45 -11.37
N GLY A 510 -37.00 -8.40 -10.75
CA GLY A 510 -35.95 -9.41 -10.89
C GLY A 510 -34.96 -9.12 -12.02
N MET A 511 -35.13 -8.00 -12.74
CA MET A 511 -34.21 -7.64 -13.83
C MET A 511 -32.83 -7.31 -13.28
N GLU A 512 -31.81 -7.97 -13.81
CA GLU A 512 -30.41 -7.69 -13.50
C GLU A 512 -29.98 -6.43 -14.27
N ILE A 513 -29.69 -5.35 -13.53
CA ILE A 513 -29.22 -4.07 -14.07
C ILE A 513 -27.70 -4.11 -14.26
N ALA A 514 -27.00 -4.74 -13.31
CA ALA A 514 -25.58 -5.04 -13.39
C ALA A 514 -25.29 -6.38 -12.73
N ASP A 515 -24.46 -7.18 -13.38
CA ASP A 515 -24.02 -8.50 -12.93
C ASP A 515 -22.94 -8.41 -11.83
N GLU A 516 -22.21 -7.30 -11.78
CA GLU A 516 -21.15 -7.08 -10.80
C GLU A 516 -20.95 -5.59 -10.50
N ILE A 517 -21.08 -5.21 -9.23
CA ILE A 517 -20.47 -3.98 -8.70
C ILE A 517 -18.98 -4.27 -8.52
N PRO A 518 -18.07 -3.47 -9.11
CA PRO A 518 -16.65 -3.73 -9.07
C PRO A 518 -16.11 -3.50 -7.65
N VAL A 519 -16.01 -4.58 -6.89
CA VAL A 519 -15.46 -4.62 -5.54
C VAL A 519 -14.30 -5.60 -5.57
N PRO A 520 -13.09 -5.22 -5.12
CA PRO A 520 -11.95 -6.11 -5.14
C PRO A 520 -12.26 -7.43 -4.42
N SER A 521 -11.74 -8.52 -4.95
CA SER A 521 -11.71 -9.83 -4.28
C SER A 521 -10.60 -9.93 -3.24
N ASP A 522 -9.58 -9.08 -3.38
CA ASP A 522 -8.42 -9.04 -2.52
C ASP A 522 -7.95 -7.59 -2.29
N LEU A 523 -7.37 -7.33 -1.13
CA LEU A 523 -6.68 -6.07 -0.83
C LEU A 523 -5.25 -6.40 -0.40
N GLY A 524 -4.33 -6.40 -1.36
CA GLY A 524 -2.92 -6.65 -1.07
C GLY A 524 -2.58 -8.08 -0.69
N GLY A 525 -3.20 -9.05 -1.35
CA GLY A 525 -3.05 -10.46 -1.00
C GLY A 525 -3.90 -10.91 0.20
N ILE A 526 -4.71 -10.03 0.79
CA ILE A 526 -5.73 -10.40 1.77
C ILE A 526 -7.03 -10.65 1.02
N LEU A 527 -7.46 -11.91 0.97
CA LEU A 527 -8.71 -12.29 0.33
C LEU A 527 -9.91 -11.81 1.15
N LEU A 528 -10.91 -11.28 0.47
CA LEU A 528 -12.12 -10.72 1.08
C LEU A 528 -13.33 -11.61 0.81
N GLU A 529 -13.98 -12.08 1.88
CA GLU A 529 -15.29 -12.71 1.82
C GLU A 529 -16.38 -11.65 2.04
N LYS A 530 -17.26 -11.47 1.04
CA LYS A 530 -18.35 -10.49 1.10
C LYS A 530 -19.52 -11.09 1.86
N GLU A 531 -19.85 -10.51 3.00
CA GLU A 531 -20.88 -11.01 3.92
C GLU A 531 -22.23 -10.34 3.72
N LYS A 532 -22.20 -9.01 3.53
CA LYS A 532 -23.41 -8.19 3.51
C LYS A 532 -23.21 -6.95 2.67
N ALA A 533 -24.25 -6.54 1.94
CA ALA A 533 -24.31 -5.24 1.26
C ALA A 533 -25.58 -4.50 1.71
N GLU A 534 -25.46 -3.21 2.05
CA GLU A 534 -26.63 -2.40 2.45
C GLU A 534 -26.48 -0.92 2.09
N ILE A 535 -27.60 -0.22 2.06
CA ILE A 535 -27.61 1.22 1.76
C ILE A 535 -27.54 2.04 3.05
N ASN A 536 -26.48 2.84 3.17
CA ASN A 536 -26.36 3.86 4.20
C ASN A 536 -27.18 5.09 3.82
N LYS A 537 -27.91 5.63 4.79
CA LYS A 537 -28.84 6.77 4.60
C LYS A 537 -28.19 8.03 4.03
N ASN A 538 -26.87 8.20 4.20
CA ASN A 538 -26.16 9.36 3.69
C ASN A 538 -25.79 9.24 2.20
N GLY A 539 -26.02 8.10 1.55
CA GLY A 539 -25.86 7.94 0.10
C GLY A 539 -24.72 7.02 -0.31
N TYR A 540 -24.48 5.96 0.47
CA TYR A 540 -23.42 4.97 0.20
C TYR A 540 -24.00 3.58 0.12
N LEU A 541 -23.40 2.74 -0.73
CA LEU A 541 -23.50 1.30 -0.64
C LEU A 541 -22.37 0.81 0.29
N MET A 542 -22.74 0.30 1.46
CA MET A 542 -21.83 -0.32 2.41
C MET A 542 -21.69 -1.79 2.08
N ILE A 543 -20.47 -2.28 2.01
CA ILE A 543 -20.12 -3.67 1.71
C ILE A 543 -19.25 -4.17 2.85
N TYR A 544 -19.77 -5.10 3.62
CA TYR A 544 -19.14 -5.69 4.78
C TYR A 544 -18.42 -6.97 4.39
N ASN A 545 -17.17 -7.10 4.81
CA ASN A 545 -16.32 -8.23 4.45
C ASN A 545 -15.54 -8.72 5.67
N ASN A 546 -15.29 -10.03 5.68
CA ASN A 546 -14.33 -10.67 6.55
C ASN A 546 -13.08 -11.06 5.75
N TYR A 547 -11.97 -11.27 6.45
CA TYR A 547 -10.79 -11.85 5.85
C TYR A 547 -10.98 -13.36 5.69
N LEU A 548 -10.65 -13.88 4.51
CA LEU A 548 -10.59 -15.31 4.26
C LEU A 548 -9.32 -15.87 4.92
N GLU A 549 -9.50 -16.71 5.95
CA GLU A 549 -8.42 -17.45 6.64
C GLU A 549 -7.88 -18.63 5.81
#